data_AF-A0A6P6WSL8-F1
#
_entry.id   AF-A0A6P6WSL8-F1
#
_cell.length_a   1.000
_cell.length_b   1.000
_cell.length_c   1.000
_cell.angle_alpha   90.00
_cell.angle_beta   90.00
_cell.angle_gamma   90.00
#
_symmetry.space_group_name_H-M   'P 1'
#
loop_
_entity.id
_entity.type
_entity.pdbx_description
1 polymer ?
#
loop_
_entity_poly.entity_id
_entity_poly.type
_entity_poly.pdbx_seq_one_letter_code
_entity_poly.pdbx_strand_id
1 'polypeptide(L)'
;MENTSQPLILHHLVKMELEDCSCCKQVPPLGHLPCLKIVKMQGMVNVESIEADFYDFTNVHDQCSTNSSASQVFPQLRELTLREMTSLEKWSKPANLSNHSSSVCPLLQKFQVDQCPKLKCLPNVMTTSHRLRRLEVAMCDSLDSLLEGVGGLASLEDLDIRRLPSLSQLSIGCFDSLETLTIGDLSGAPEFDCNGQPAIGFRTS
;
A
#
# COMPACT_ATOMS: atom_id res chain seq x y z
N MET A 1 33.61 -11.30 16.49
CA MET A 1 33.46 -9.89 16.87
C MET A 1 32.15 -9.43 16.25
N GLU A 2 31.11 -9.41 17.08
CA GLU A 2 29.76 -9.01 16.68
C GLU A 2 29.78 -7.53 16.27
N ASN A 3 29.41 -7.25 15.02
CA ASN A 3 29.11 -5.89 14.59
C ASN A 3 27.64 -5.63 14.92
N THR A 4 27.35 -5.36 16.20
CA THR A 4 26.06 -4.84 16.65
C THR A 4 25.99 -3.35 16.31
N SER A 5 25.80 -3.07 15.01
CA SER A 5 25.35 -1.74 14.59
C SER A 5 23.96 -1.53 15.16
N GLN A 6 23.85 -0.77 16.26
CA GLN A 6 22.55 -0.35 16.79
C GLN A 6 21.75 0.33 15.66
N PRO A 7 20.48 -0.03 15.44
CA PRO A 7 19.68 0.61 14.41
C PRO A 7 19.59 2.10 14.75
N LEU A 8 19.94 2.95 13.79
CA LEU A 8 19.80 4.40 13.92
C LEU A 8 18.30 4.71 14.00
N ILE A 9 17.76 4.89 15.21
CA ILE A 9 16.36 5.24 15.38
C ILE A 9 16.19 6.73 15.06
N LEU A 10 15.62 7.02 13.89
CA LEU A 10 15.44 8.38 13.39
C LEU A 10 14.16 9.01 13.97
N HIS A 11 14.17 9.35 15.26
CA HIS A 11 12.99 9.83 16.01
C HIS A 11 12.32 11.10 15.45
N HIS A 12 13.04 11.90 14.67
CA HIS A 12 12.54 13.15 14.08
C HIS A 12 12.33 13.06 12.56
N LEU A 13 12.52 11.88 11.96
CA LEU A 13 12.36 11.75 10.52
C LEU A 13 10.87 11.88 10.15
N VAL A 14 10.55 12.97 9.46
CA VAL A 14 9.18 13.27 9.02
C VAL A 14 8.94 12.78 7.59
N LYS A 15 9.97 12.79 6.77
CA LYS A 15 9.88 12.52 5.34
C LYS A 15 11.08 11.67 4.92
N MET A 16 10.80 10.58 4.21
CA MET A 16 11.81 9.76 3.55
C MET A 16 11.48 9.68 2.06
N GLU A 17 12.45 10.02 1.23
CA GLU A 17 12.39 9.84 -0.22
C GLU A 17 13.62 9.04 -0.63
N LEU A 18 13.39 7.90 -1.30
CA LEU A 18 14.40 7.06 -1.91
C LEU A 18 14.20 7.16 -3.42
N GLU A 19 15.20 7.66 -4.13
CA GLU A 19 15.17 7.85 -5.58
C GLU A 19 16.35 7.09 -6.19
N ASP A 20 16.11 6.43 -7.32
CA ASP A 20 17.10 5.67 -8.10
C ASP A 20 17.96 4.70 -7.28
N CYS A 21 17.36 4.12 -6.23
CA CYS A 21 18.00 3.18 -5.32
C CYS A 21 18.07 1.77 -5.94
N SER A 22 18.73 1.67 -7.09
CA SER A 22 18.86 0.44 -7.88
C SER A 22 19.66 -0.67 -7.17
N CYS A 23 20.57 -0.34 -6.25
CA CYS A 23 21.32 -1.36 -5.51
C CYS A 23 20.49 -2.11 -4.44
N CYS A 24 19.33 -1.57 -4.06
CA CYS A 24 18.53 -2.11 -2.97
C CYS A 24 17.72 -3.34 -3.43
N LYS A 25 17.91 -4.46 -2.74
CA LYS A 25 17.11 -5.68 -2.92
C LYS A 25 15.90 -5.74 -1.98
N GLN A 26 15.92 -4.91 -0.95
CA GLN A 26 14.90 -4.84 0.09
C GLN A 26 14.62 -3.38 0.44
N VAL A 27 13.40 -3.10 0.88
CA VAL A 27 13.02 -1.80 1.44
C VAL A 27 13.52 -1.68 2.89
N PRO A 28 13.91 -0.48 3.35
CA PRO A 28 14.31 -0.29 4.73
C PRO A 28 13.13 -0.53 5.70
N PRO A 29 13.40 -0.98 6.95
CA PRO A 29 12.38 -1.09 7.99
C PRO A 29 11.98 0.31 8.47
N LEU A 30 10.77 0.75 8.14
CA LEU A 30 10.30 2.11 8.46
C LEU A 30 9.14 2.14 9.45
N GLY A 31 8.53 0.98 9.74
CA GLY A 31 7.30 0.88 10.51
C GLY A 31 7.36 1.43 11.94
N HIS A 32 8.54 1.44 12.56
CA HIS A 32 8.77 1.93 13.92
C HIS A 32 8.95 3.45 14.03
N LEU A 33 9.09 4.16 12.90
CA LEU A 33 9.45 5.58 12.92
C LEU A 33 8.27 6.44 13.38
N PRO A 34 8.35 7.10 14.56
CA PRO A 34 7.18 7.67 15.23
C PRO A 34 6.67 8.96 14.58
N CYS A 35 7.54 9.69 13.87
CA CYS A 35 7.22 10.98 13.25
C CYS A 35 7.07 10.93 11.73
N LEU A 36 7.24 9.75 11.12
CA LEU A 36 7.28 9.61 9.66
C LEU A 36 5.89 9.83 9.06
N LYS A 37 5.77 10.85 8.22
CA LYS A 37 4.52 11.28 7.57
C LYS A 37 4.51 10.96 6.09
N ILE A 38 5.66 10.99 5.43
CA ILE A 38 5.77 10.85 3.98
C ILE A 38 6.86 9.82 3.68
N VAL A 39 6.50 8.79 2.92
CA VAL A 39 7.43 7.82 2.36
C VAL A 39 7.23 7.79 0.85
N LYS A 40 8.29 8.09 0.10
CA LYS A 40 8.29 7.89 -1.35
C LYS A 40 9.48 7.05 -1.75
N MET A 41 9.22 6.07 -2.61
CA MET A 41 10.21 5.16 -3.14
C MET A 41 10.06 5.16 -4.65
N GLN A 42 11.12 5.57 -5.34
CA GLN A 42 11.19 5.67 -6.80
C GLN A 42 12.45 4.97 -7.31
N GLY A 43 12.34 4.28 -8.44
CA GLY A 43 13.49 3.68 -9.12
C GLY A 43 14.17 2.54 -8.34
N MET A 44 13.45 1.91 -7.40
CA MET A 44 13.91 0.74 -6.63
C MET A 44 13.72 -0.55 -7.44
N VAL A 45 14.37 -0.61 -8.60
CA VAL A 45 14.12 -1.63 -9.65
C VAL A 45 14.47 -3.06 -9.27
N ASN A 46 15.25 -3.28 -8.20
CA ASN A 46 15.71 -4.60 -7.76
C ASN A 46 14.98 -5.13 -6.51
N VAL A 47 14.02 -4.38 -5.97
CA VAL A 47 13.17 -4.87 -4.87
C VAL A 47 12.10 -5.80 -5.46
N GLU A 48 12.13 -7.06 -5.05
CA GLU A 48 11.18 -8.09 -5.51
C GLU A 48 9.98 -8.27 -4.58
N SER A 49 10.18 -8.06 -3.27
CA SER A 49 9.11 -8.17 -2.28
C SER A 49 9.17 -7.12 -1.18
N ILE A 50 7.98 -6.72 -0.71
CA ILE A 50 7.79 -5.95 0.52
C ILE A 50 7.04 -6.84 1.51
N GLU A 51 7.70 -7.18 2.61
CA GLU A 51 7.23 -8.17 3.59
C GLU A 51 7.23 -7.59 5.01
N ALA A 52 7.15 -8.47 6.03
CA ALA A 52 7.04 -8.10 7.44
C ALA A 52 8.15 -7.15 7.91
N ASP A 53 9.35 -7.26 7.35
CA ASP A 53 10.52 -6.46 7.72
C ASP A 53 10.30 -4.96 7.49
N PHE A 54 9.51 -4.57 6.49
CA PHE A 54 9.18 -3.18 6.23
C PHE A 54 8.42 -2.52 7.40
N TYR A 55 7.55 -3.31 8.03
CA TYR A 55 6.67 -2.88 9.12
C TYR A 55 7.35 -2.95 10.51
N ASP A 56 8.60 -3.42 10.57
CA ASP A 56 9.45 -3.50 11.76
C ASP A 56 8.78 -4.07 13.02
N PHE A 57 8.44 -5.36 12.98
CA PHE A 57 7.96 -6.11 14.15
C PHE A 57 9.09 -6.87 14.88
N THR A 58 10.33 -6.79 14.43
CA THR A 58 11.41 -7.70 14.84
C THR A 58 12.01 -7.37 16.21
N ASN A 59 11.58 -6.28 16.86
CA ASN A 59 12.08 -5.88 18.17
C ASN A 59 11.16 -6.19 19.35
N VAL A 60 10.17 -7.09 19.22
CA VAL A 60 9.49 -7.66 20.40
C VAL A 60 10.34 -8.80 21.01
N HIS A 61 11.54 -8.45 21.47
CA HIS A 61 12.32 -9.27 22.40
C HIS A 61 12.51 -8.52 23.72
N ASP A 62 11.46 -7.88 24.24
CA ASP A 62 11.47 -7.50 25.64
C ASP A 62 10.15 -7.84 26.31
N GLN A 63 10.27 -8.71 27.31
CA GLN A 63 9.19 -9.05 28.22
C GLN A 63 8.90 -7.83 29.09
N CYS A 64 7.61 -7.56 29.29
CA CYS A 64 7.11 -6.68 30.33
C CYS A 64 7.46 -5.18 30.16
N SER A 65 6.58 -4.44 29.48
CA SER A 65 6.27 -3.08 29.91
C SER A 65 4.79 -2.80 29.78
N THR A 66 4.28 -2.33 30.89
CA THR A 66 2.91 -2.11 31.29
C THR A 66 2.20 -1.10 30.39
N ASN A 67 0.89 -1.32 30.21
CA ASN A 67 -0.14 -0.41 29.68
C ASN A 67 -0.39 -0.51 28.17
N SER A 68 -1.24 -1.49 27.83
CA SER A 68 -2.33 -1.40 26.85
C SER A 68 -2.30 -0.17 25.93
N SER A 69 -1.56 -0.26 24.83
CA SER A 69 -1.69 0.65 23.70
C SER A 69 -1.52 -0.20 22.44
N ALA A 70 -2.45 -0.06 21.49
CA ALA A 70 -2.43 -0.79 20.24
C ALA A 70 -1.05 -0.70 19.57
N SER A 71 -0.45 -1.83 19.18
CA SER A 71 0.77 -1.82 18.36
C SER A 71 0.43 -1.21 17.00
N GLN A 72 0.66 0.10 16.87
CA GLN A 72 0.47 0.83 15.63
C GLN A 72 1.80 0.86 14.87
N VAL A 73 1.77 0.35 13.65
CA VAL A 73 2.83 0.60 12.68
C VAL A 73 2.57 1.97 12.06
N PHE A 74 3.60 2.69 11.65
CA PHE A 74 3.48 3.98 10.95
C PHE A 74 2.44 4.95 11.57
N PRO A 75 2.59 5.33 12.85
CA PRO A 75 1.56 6.05 13.59
C PRO A 75 1.21 7.42 13.00
N GLN A 76 2.10 8.00 12.19
CA GLN A 76 1.96 9.34 11.61
C GLN A 76 1.94 9.37 10.08
N LEU A 77 1.98 8.21 9.41
CA LEU A 77 2.11 8.17 7.95
C LEU A 77 0.84 8.69 7.28
N ARG A 78 1.03 9.62 6.35
CA ARG A 78 -0.02 10.32 5.60
C ARG A 78 0.09 10.09 4.12
N GLU A 79 1.31 9.94 3.60
CA GLU A 79 1.57 9.69 2.18
C GLU A 79 2.54 8.52 2.03
N LEU A 80 2.13 7.55 1.21
CA LEU A 80 2.98 6.44 0.78
C LEU A 80 2.92 6.35 -0.74
N THR A 81 4.08 6.44 -1.38
CA THR A 81 4.23 6.41 -2.83
C THR A 81 5.27 5.39 -3.25
N LEU A 82 4.89 4.45 -4.10
CA LEU A 82 5.80 3.58 -4.84
C LEU A 82 5.75 3.96 -6.32
N ARG A 83 6.91 4.24 -6.92
CA ARG A 83 7.04 4.52 -8.34
C ARG A 83 8.19 3.71 -8.94
N GLU A 84 8.03 3.22 -10.17
CA GLU A 84 9.11 2.58 -10.92
C GLU A 84 9.77 1.40 -10.18
N MET A 85 8.99 0.64 -9.40
CA MET A 85 9.46 -0.57 -8.73
C MET A 85 9.25 -1.78 -9.64
N THR A 86 10.01 -1.81 -10.75
CA THR A 86 9.75 -2.71 -11.89
C THR A 86 9.88 -4.20 -11.59
N SER A 87 10.60 -4.58 -10.53
CA SER A 87 10.73 -5.98 -10.10
C SER A 87 9.80 -6.36 -8.96
N LEU A 88 9.03 -5.43 -8.40
CA LEU A 88 8.18 -5.69 -7.25
C LEU A 88 7.04 -6.62 -7.65
N GLU A 89 7.07 -7.85 -7.15
CA GLU A 89 6.09 -8.89 -7.43
C GLU A 89 5.11 -9.10 -6.28
N LYS A 90 5.62 -8.99 -5.05
CA LYS A 90 4.87 -9.34 -3.83
C LYS A 90 4.86 -8.18 -2.86
N TRP A 91 3.68 -7.84 -2.36
CA TRP A 91 3.54 -6.93 -1.23
C TRP A 91 2.56 -7.50 -0.23
N SER A 92 3.08 -7.98 0.90
CA SER A 92 2.29 -8.70 1.90
C SER A 92 1.95 -7.83 3.11
N LYS A 93 0.82 -8.15 3.76
CA LYS A 93 0.50 -7.65 5.09
C LYS A 93 1.40 -8.34 6.15
N PRO A 94 1.63 -7.72 7.31
CA PRO A 94 2.29 -8.40 8.41
C PRO A 94 1.36 -9.47 9.01
N ALA A 95 1.90 -10.67 9.24
CA ALA A 95 1.15 -11.84 9.69
C ALA A 95 0.59 -11.74 11.12
N ASN A 96 1.15 -10.85 11.96
CA ASN A 96 0.84 -10.74 13.39
C ASN A 96 -0.35 -9.81 13.73
N LEU A 97 -1.08 -9.29 12.74
CA LEU A 97 -2.28 -8.47 12.95
C LEU A 97 -3.53 -9.33 13.18
N SER A 98 -3.43 -10.37 14.01
CA SER A 98 -4.53 -11.29 14.33
C SER A 98 -5.51 -10.72 15.36
N ASN A 99 -5.24 -9.53 15.91
CA ASN A 99 -6.09 -8.88 16.89
C ASN A 99 -6.75 -7.65 16.26
N HIS A 100 -8.07 -7.56 16.34
CA HIS A 100 -8.97 -6.52 15.81
C HIS A 100 -8.65 -5.06 16.23
N SER A 101 -7.52 -4.79 16.88
CA SER A 101 -7.09 -3.49 17.39
C SER A 101 -5.77 -2.97 16.78
N SER A 102 -5.13 -3.72 15.87
CA SER A 102 -3.85 -3.33 15.27
C SER A 102 -4.06 -2.64 13.91
N SER A 103 -3.62 -1.38 13.81
CA SER A 103 -3.69 -0.57 12.58
C SER A 103 -2.28 -0.31 12.06
N VAL A 104 -2.09 -0.48 10.75
CA VAL A 104 -0.76 -0.39 10.11
C VAL A 104 -0.45 1.01 9.63
N CYS A 105 -1.46 1.76 9.19
CA CYS A 105 -1.30 3.13 8.70
C CYS A 105 -2.56 3.96 9.04
N PRO A 106 -2.86 4.20 10.33
CA PRO A 106 -4.16 4.76 10.77
C PRO A 106 -4.45 6.17 10.24
N LEU A 107 -3.42 6.91 9.83
CA LEU A 107 -3.53 8.30 9.38
C LEU A 107 -3.29 8.48 7.88
N LEU A 108 -3.20 7.40 7.11
CA LEU A 108 -2.87 7.47 5.69
C LEU A 108 -3.95 8.23 4.93
N GLN A 109 -3.55 9.27 4.19
CA GLN A 109 -4.43 10.16 3.44
C GLN A 109 -4.25 10.01 1.92
N LYS A 110 -3.03 9.70 1.48
CA LYS A 110 -2.67 9.50 0.08
C LYS A 110 -1.89 8.20 -0.08
N PHE A 111 -2.34 7.38 -1.01
CA PHE A 111 -1.61 6.19 -1.45
C PHE A 111 -1.45 6.22 -2.97
N GLN A 112 -0.24 5.98 -3.43
CA GLN A 112 0.08 6.00 -4.86
C GLN A 112 1.01 4.84 -5.23
N VAL A 113 0.63 4.10 -6.27
CA VAL A 113 1.45 3.06 -6.88
C VAL A 113 1.47 3.28 -8.38
N ASP A 114 2.64 3.54 -8.94
CA ASP A 114 2.79 3.91 -10.35
C ASP A 114 3.95 3.14 -10.98
N GLN A 115 3.75 2.60 -12.18
CA GLN A 115 4.79 1.88 -12.92
C GLN A 115 5.40 0.70 -12.11
N CYS A 116 4.54 -0.12 -11.53
CA CYS A 116 4.90 -1.37 -10.85
C CYS A 116 4.32 -2.59 -11.64
N PRO A 117 4.83 -2.87 -12.85
CA PRO A 117 4.19 -3.79 -13.81
C PRO A 117 4.08 -5.24 -13.32
N LYS A 118 4.96 -5.67 -12.41
CA LYS A 118 4.97 -7.05 -11.87
C LYS A 118 4.15 -7.23 -10.60
N LEU A 119 3.64 -6.15 -10.01
CA LEU A 119 2.96 -6.21 -8.73
C LEU A 119 1.61 -6.88 -8.90
N LYS A 120 1.39 -8.00 -8.19
CA LYS A 120 0.21 -8.84 -8.36
C LYS A 120 -0.98 -8.41 -7.51
N CYS A 121 -0.70 -7.99 -6.28
CA CYS A 121 -1.73 -7.56 -5.31
C CYS A 121 -1.16 -6.45 -4.44
N LEU A 122 -2.02 -5.53 -3.99
CA LEU A 122 -1.68 -4.57 -2.94
C LEU A 122 -2.01 -5.15 -1.56
N PRO A 123 -1.30 -4.73 -0.50
CA PRO A 123 -1.61 -5.17 0.85
C PRO A 123 -2.90 -4.51 1.35
N ASN A 124 -3.79 -5.30 1.97
CA ASN A 124 -4.98 -4.79 2.67
C ASN A 124 -4.67 -3.93 3.91
N VAL A 125 -3.41 -3.54 4.14
CA VAL A 125 -3.01 -2.70 5.28
C VAL A 125 -3.66 -1.31 5.26
N MET A 126 -4.03 -0.84 4.07
CA MET A 126 -4.63 0.48 3.86
C MET A 126 -6.13 0.53 4.09
N THR A 127 -6.83 -0.62 4.05
CA THR A 127 -8.27 -0.67 4.37
C THR A 127 -8.54 -0.35 5.84
N THR A 128 -7.49 -0.39 6.68
CA THR A 128 -7.56 0.04 8.09
C THR A 128 -7.50 1.58 8.26
N SER A 129 -7.22 2.34 7.19
CA SER A 129 -7.25 3.80 7.24
C SER A 129 -8.63 4.33 6.86
N HIS A 130 -9.36 4.84 7.85
CA HIS A 130 -10.61 5.59 7.62
C HIS A 130 -10.35 7.03 7.14
N ARG A 131 -9.10 7.39 6.81
CA ARG A 131 -8.72 8.76 6.44
C ARG A 131 -8.14 8.85 5.03
N LEU A 132 -8.10 7.74 4.30
CA LEU A 132 -7.58 7.68 2.95
C LEU A 132 -8.51 8.47 2.02
N ARG A 133 -7.99 9.55 1.44
CA ARG A 133 -8.72 10.48 0.56
C ARG A 133 -8.33 10.30 -0.90
N ARG A 134 -7.08 9.95 -1.17
CA ARG A 134 -6.59 9.76 -2.54
C ARG A 134 -5.93 8.40 -2.71
N LEU A 135 -6.41 7.66 -3.71
CA LEU A 135 -5.86 6.40 -4.17
C LEU A 135 -5.53 6.52 -5.66
N GLU A 136 -4.26 6.44 -6.01
CA GLU A 136 -3.78 6.46 -7.40
C GLU A 136 -3.03 5.18 -7.72
N VAL A 137 -3.50 4.43 -8.72
CA VAL A 137 -2.83 3.21 -9.18
C VAL A 137 -2.72 3.22 -10.70
N ALA A 138 -1.50 3.27 -11.21
CA ALA A 138 -1.25 3.42 -12.64
C ALA A 138 -0.15 2.47 -13.15
N MET A 139 -0.32 1.94 -14.37
CA MET A 139 0.70 1.16 -15.08
C MET A 139 1.21 -0.06 -14.28
N CYS A 140 0.28 -0.81 -13.68
CA CYS A 140 0.56 -2.05 -12.95
C CYS A 140 -0.04 -3.25 -13.72
N ASP A 141 0.72 -3.76 -14.68
CA ASP A 141 0.24 -4.74 -15.66
C ASP A 141 -0.23 -6.06 -15.06
N SER A 142 0.38 -6.52 -13.97
CA SER A 142 0.08 -7.80 -13.31
C SER A 142 -0.93 -7.69 -12.17
N LEU A 143 -1.42 -6.48 -11.87
CA LEU A 143 -2.30 -6.25 -10.73
C LEU A 143 -3.70 -6.76 -11.04
N ASP A 144 -4.11 -7.86 -10.40
CA ASP A 144 -5.38 -8.52 -10.67
C ASP A 144 -6.56 -7.95 -9.85
N SER A 145 -6.24 -7.35 -8.71
CA SER A 145 -7.14 -6.83 -7.71
C SER A 145 -6.48 -5.65 -6.99
N LEU A 146 -7.25 -4.58 -6.76
CA LEU A 146 -6.74 -3.42 -6.04
C LEU A 146 -6.66 -3.69 -4.54
N LEU A 147 -7.75 -4.16 -3.91
CA LEU A 147 -7.80 -4.62 -2.52
C LEU A 147 -9.01 -5.54 -2.38
N GLU A 148 -8.98 -6.51 -1.46
CA GLU A 148 -10.24 -7.11 -1.00
C GLU A 148 -10.99 -6.06 -0.17
N GLY A 149 -11.98 -5.39 -0.77
CA GLY A 149 -12.81 -4.41 -0.06
C GLY A 149 -12.36 -2.95 -0.16
N VAL A 150 -12.02 -2.46 -1.36
CA VAL A 150 -11.93 -1.00 -1.63
C VAL A 150 -13.21 -0.28 -1.18
N GLY A 151 -14.36 -0.96 -1.22
CA GLY A 151 -15.64 -0.49 -0.68
C GLY A 151 -15.69 -0.18 0.83
N GLY A 152 -14.61 -0.43 1.59
CA GLY A 152 -14.48 0.00 2.99
C GLY A 152 -13.88 1.40 3.18
N LEU A 153 -13.46 2.06 2.09
CA LEU A 153 -12.82 3.38 2.13
C LEU A 153 -13.86 4.52 2.06
N ALA A 154 -14.69 4.64 3.10
CA ALA A 154 -15.80 5.61 3.13
C ALA A 154 -15.37 7.09 2.97
N SER A 155 -14.11 7.43 3.27
CA SER A 155 -13.55 8.78 3.15
C SER A 155 -12.73 9.02 1.89
N LEU A 156 -12.75 8.10 0.92
CA LEU A 156 -12.06 8.25 -0.34
C LEU A 156 -12.75 9.33 -1.19
N GLU A 157 -12.00 10.34 -1.59
CA GLU A 157 -12.46 11.51 -2.34
C GLU A 157 -12.00 11.42 -3.81
N ASP A 158 -10.77 10.95 -4.03
CA ASP A 158 -10.15 10.83 -5.35
C ASP A 158 -9.69 9.39 -5.60
N LEU A 159 -10.25 8.75 -6.62
CA LEU A 159 -9.80 7.45 -7.13
C LEU A 159 -9.31 7.61 -8.58
N ASP A 160 -8.04 7.34 -8.82
CA ASP A 160 -7.42 7.37 -10.15
C ASP A 160 -6.80 6.00 -10.46
N ILE A 161 -7.35 5.32 -11.45
CA ILE A 161 -6.91 4.00 -11.89
C ILE A 161 -6.62 4.04 -13.39
N ARG A 162 -5.38 3.77 -13.77
CA ARG A 162 -4.95 3.85 -15.18
C ARG A 162 -4.13 2.66 -15.62
N ARG A 163 -4.38 2.11 -16.81
CA ARG A 163 -3.51 1.08 -17.42
C ARG A 163 -3.30 -0.13 -16.52
N LEU A 164 -4.39 -0.76 -16.11
CA LEU A 164 -4.40 -2.02 -15.34
C LEU A 164 -5.01 -3.17 -16.18
N PRO A 165 -4.28 -3.73 -17.16
CA PRO A 165 -4.81 -4.72 -18.09
C PRO A 165 -5.22 -6.05 -17.44
N SER A 166 -4.64 -6.44 -16.31
CA SER A 166 -5.00 -7.68 -15.60
C SER A 166 -6.08 -7.49 -14.54
N LEU A 167 -6.54 -6.26 -14.30
CA LEU A 167 -7.50 -5.97 -13.23
C LEU A 167 -8.83 -6.64 -13.57
N SER A 168 -9.16 -7.70 -12.83
CA SER A 168 -10.33 -8.54 -13.11
C SER A 168 -11.56 -8.18 -12.29
N GLN A 169 -11.35 -7.43 -11.19
CA GLN A 169 -12.39 -7.00 -10.26
C GLN A 169 -12.07 -5.60 -9.74
N LEU A 170 -13.08 -4.73 -9.79
CA LEU A 170 -13.08 -3.43 -9.15
C LEU A 170 -14.33 -3.30 -8.30
N SER A 171 -14.27 -3.74 -7.03
CA SER A 171 -15.38 -3.58 -6.10
C SER A 171 -15.51 -2.12 -5.66
N ILE A 172 -16.22 -1.33 -6.45
CA ILE A 172 -16.69 0.01 -6.11
C ILE A 172 -17.87 -0.18 -5.13
N GLY A 173 -17.59 -0.36 -3.84
CA GLY A 173 -18.61 -0.30 -2.80
C GLY A 173 -19.05 1.14 -2.51
N CYS A 174 -19.87 1.35 -1.48
CA CYS A 174 -20.33 2.66 -0.99
C CYS A 174 -19.16 3.62 -0.69
N PHE A 175 -18.68 4.34 -1.72
CA PHE A 175 -17.84 5.51 -1.51
C PHE A 175 -18.74 6.71 -1.23
N ASP A 176 -19.08 6.91 0.04
CA ASP A 176 -20.01 7.98 0.45
C ASP A 176 -19.43 9.40 0.20
N SER A 177 -18.11 9.51 0.02
CA SER A 177 -17.38 10.79 -0.11
C SER A 177 -16.65 10.96 -1.45
N LEU A 178 -16.86 10.09 -2.44
CA LEU A 178 -16.09 10.15 -3.70
C LEU A 178 -16.50 11.38 -4.52
N GLU A 179 -15.54 12.26 -4.77
CA GLU A 179 -15.70 13.47 -5.58
C GLU A 179 -15.20 13.25 -7.01
N THR A 180 -14.06 12.56 -7.15
CA THR A 180 -13.39 12.32 -8.43
C THR A 180 -13.15 10.84 -8.66
N LEU A 181 -13.64 10.33 -9.81
CA LEU A 181 -13.29 9.02 -10.33
C LEU A 181 -12.66 9.17 -11.71
N THR A 182 -11.39 8.77 -11.82
CA THR A 182 -10.68 8.69 -13.09
C THR A 182 -10.37 7.23 -13.39
N ILE A 183 -10.90 6.74 -14.50
CA ILE A 183 -10.56 5.42 -15.05
C ILE A 183 -9.98 5.67 -16.43
N GLY A 184 -8.71 5.34 -16.64
CA GLY A 184 -8.04 5.50 -17.93
C GLY A 184 -7.51 4.17 -18.46
N ASP A 185 -7.74 3.93 -19.75
CA ASP A 185 -7.20 2.81 -20.52
C ASP A 185 -7.01 1.51 -19.71
N LEU A 186 -8.12 0.85 -19.37
CA LEU A 186 -8.08 -0.48 -18.76
C LEU A 186 -8.00 -1.58 -19.82
N SER A 187 -7.41 -1.34 -21.01
CA SER A 187 -7.45 -2.28 -22.13
C SER A 187 -6.95 -3.68 -21.70
N GLY A 188 -7.88 -4.61 -21.48
CA GLY A 188 -7.61 -5.95 -20.94
C GLY A 188 -8.50 -6.35 -19.75
N ALA A 189 -8.99 -5.39 -18.97
CA ALA A 189 -9.91 -5.65 -17.87
C ALA A 189 -11.30 -6.07 -18.40
N PRO A 190 -11.98 -7.05 -17.78
CA PRO A 190 -13.39 -7.30 -18.06
C PRO A 190 -14.17 -6.00 -17.80
N GLU A 191 -15.08 -5.63 -18.70
CA GLU A 191 -16.02 -4.52 -18.48
C GLU A 191 -16.65 -4.68 -17.09
N PHE A 192 -16.77 -3.60 -16.31
CA PHE A 192 -17.41 -3.64 -14.98
C PHE A 192 -18.80 -3.02 -15.07
N ASP A 193 -19.80 -3.64 -14.42
CA ASP A 193 -21.07 -2.99 -14.16
C ASP A 193 -20.95 -1.98 -13.00
N CYS A 194 -21.99 -1.18 -12.77
CA CYS A 194 -22.03 -0.20 -11.68
C CYS A 194 -21.97 -0.80 -10.26
N ASN A 195 -21.96 -2.14 -10.13
CA ASN A 195 -21.79 -2.86 -8.87
C ASN A 195 -20.38 -3.46 -8.73
N GLY A 196 -19.46 -3.18 -9.66
CA GLY A 196 -18.10 -3.72 -9.62
C GLY A 196 -18.01 -5.20 -9.97
N GLN A 197 -19.06 -5.78 -10.56
CA GLN A 197 -19.04 -7.12 -11.11
C GLN A 197 -18.59 -7.08 -12.58
N PRO A 198 -17.92 -8.11 -13.11
CA PRO A 198 -17.69 -8.21 -14.54
C PRO A 198 -19.04 -8.17 -15.25
N ALA A 199 -19.24 -7.15 -16.10
CA ALA A 199 -20.38 -6.98 -16.97
C ALA A 199 -20.53 -8.28 -17.76
N ILE A 200 -21.61 -9.00 -17.49
CA ILE A 200 -21.94 -10.22 -18.21
C ILE A 200 -22.36 -9.79 -19.63
N GLY A 201 -21.37 -9.76 -20.52
CA GLY A 201 -21.51 -9.91 -21.96
C GLY A 201 -22.02 -8.70 -22.74
N PHE A 202 -21.14 -8.16 -23.58
CA PHE A 202 -21.48 -7.96 -24.98
C PHE A 202 -20.46 -8.69 -25.87
N ARG A 203 -20.88 -9.84 -26.41
CA ARG A 203 -20.28 -10.38 -27.63
C ARG A 203 -20.51 -9.34 -28.73
N THR A 204 -19.44 -8.72 -29.21
CA THR A 204 -19.48 -8.08 -30.52
C THR A 204 -19.46 -9.17 -31.58
N SER A 205 -20.62 -9.46 -32.17
CA SER A 205 -20.75 -9.98 -33.53
C SER A 205 -22.06 -9.44 -34.10
#